data_AF-A0A7C7XB95-F1
#
_entry.id   AF-A0A7C7XB95-F1
#
_cell.length_a   1.000
_cell.length_b   1.000
_cell.length_c   1.000
_cell.angle_alpha   90.00
_cell.angle_beta   90.00
_cell.angle_gamma   90.00
#
_symmetry.space_group_name_H-M   'P 1'
#
loop_
_entity.id
_entity.type
_entity.pdbx_description
1 polymer ?
#
loop_
_entity_poly.entity_id
_entity_poly.type
_entity_poly.pdbx_seq_one_letter_code
_entity_poly.pdbx_strand_id
1 'polypeptide(L)'
;MSKWYAVILVLVLCSPGCSKKTEWPDSSELDQSPSIPADGIGQVTADREPEVETGFRGDVHPALKGKQLLELRAVCSPVGTGMGFEKEFFPSQFRPLFDAFSIAEALHDYSSADFSMFLPQQIGEPGQLWKLDVGRVAPFLRQFHHGASMNLEAPGRKSGPNGGYAVLRAVSETHLEIVARVHAEFGLAAGMYLTPAYFECRLLIDRRIGQVTDFALSVPTDVSLNTTLTVVLPTEALIDIIHVDKMELSGGDAKAGDEYAWTDQVSMEQARKKLKRAFYKFMEIQWVKPELAIAEAKQQNRPILAIVLWGDLDDQSC
;
A
#
# COMPACT_ATOMS: atom_id res chain seq x y z
N MET A 1 -22.08 27.69 -1.10
CA MET A 1 -21.33 26.44 -0.85
C MET A 1 -20.20 26.76 0.11
N SER A 2 -20.37 26.39 1.38
CA SER A 2 -19.43 26.72 2.46
C SER A 2 -18.23 25.77 2.39
N LYS A 3 -17.09 26.24 1.87
CA LYS A 3 -15.82 25.49 1.95
C LYS A 3 -15.42 25.42 3.41
N TRP A 4 -15.21 24.26 4.01
CA TRP A 4 -14.56 24.12 5.33
C TRP A 4 -13.05 24.08 5.13
N TYR A 5 -12.28 24.81 5.95
CA TYR A 5 -10.83 24.60 6.05
C TYR A 5 -10.57 23.87 7.36
N ALA A 6 -10.14 22.62 7.26
CA ALA A 6 -9.59 21.90 8.40
C ALA A 6 -8.10 22.24 8.49
N VAL A 7 -7.67 22.75 9.64
CA VAL A 7 -6.25 22.91 9.96
C VAL A 7 -5.89 21.74 10.86
N ILE A 8 -5.37 20.66 10.27
CA ILE A 8 -4.87 19.55 11.08
C ILE A 8 -3.49 19.96 11.61
N LEU A 9 -3.40 20.14 12.92
CA LEU A 9 -2.14 20.41 13.60
C LEU A 9 -1.52 19.06 13.99
N VAL A 10 -0.73 18.48 13.08
CA VAL A 10 0.01 17.24 13.39
C VAL A 10 1.24 17.61 14.20
N LEU A 11 1.17 17.39 15.51
CA LEU A 11 2.34 17.34 16.38
C LEU A 11 2.97 15.95 16.22
N VAL A 12 3.95 15.82 15.33
CA VAL A 12 4.83 14.64 15.30
C VAL A 12 5.77 14.73 16.48
N LEU A 13 5.38 14.13 17.61
CA LEU A 13 6.28 13.90 18.72
C LEU A 13 7.09 12.64 18.42
N CYS A 14 8.23 12.78 17.73
CA CYS A 14 9.24 11.72 17.72
C CYS A 14 9.67 11.49 19.17
N SER A 15 9.44 10.30 19.73
CA SER A 15 9.84 9.97 21.10
C SER A 15 11.37 9.87 21.20
N PRO A 16 12.05 10.72 21.98
CA PRO A 16 13.39 10.43 22.46
C PRO A 16 13.25 9.68 23.79
N GLY A 17 13.60 8.39 23.79
CA GLY A 17 13.85 7.56 25.00
C GLY A 17 13.00 7.91 26.23
N CYS A 18 11.79 7.38 26.35
CA CYS A 18 11.02 7.50 27.58
C CYS A 18 11.26 6.29 28.50
N SER A 19 12.40 6.29 29.18
CA SER A 19 12.56 5.52 30.43
C SER A 19 11.90 6.31 31.57
N LYS A 20 10.60 6.14 31.78
CA LYS A 20 9.98 6.41 33.08
C LYS A 20 8.92 5.36 33.37
N LYS A 21 9.11 4.65 34.47
CA LYS A 21 8.08 3.84 35.11
C LYS A 21 6.90 4.76 35.42
N THR A 22 5.76 4.50 34.79
CA THR A 22 4.49 5.09 35.20
C THR A 22 3.72 4.01 35.95
N GLU A 23 3.47 4.23 37.23
CA GLU A 23 2.58 3.39 38.02
C GLU A 23 1.16 3.51 37.46
N TRP A 24 0.53 2.36 37.24
CA TRP A 24 -0.84 2.24 36.74
C TRP A 24 -1.83 2.64 37.85
N PRO A 25 -2.96 3.29 37.51
CA PRO A 25 -4.03 3.52 38.49
C PRO A 25 -4.69 2.20 38.91
N ASP A 26 -5.22 2.20 40.14
CA ASP A 26 -5.81 1.05 40.81
C ASP A 26 -7.01 0.47 40.04
N SER A 27 -7.04 -0.86 39.99
CA SER A 27 -7.90 -1.70 39.13
C SER A 27 -9.40 -1.71 39.50
N SER A 28 -9.86 -0.82 40.39
CA SER A 28 -11.23 -0.82 40.90
C SER A 28 -12.19 0.20 40.26
N GLU A 29 -11.78 0.93 39.22
CA GLU A 29 -12.65 1.92 38.54
C GLU A 29 -12.85 1.70 37.02
N LEU A 30 -12.63 0.47 36.52
CA LEU A 30 -12.92 0.09 35.13
C LEU A 30 -14.13 -0.83 35.05
N ASP A 31 -15.30 -0.36 35.51
CA ASP A 31 -16.57 -1.04 35.22
C ASP A 31 -17.64 -0.01 34.83
N GLN A 32 -17.48 0.52 33.61
CA GLN A 32 -18.53 1.04 32.73
C GLN A 32 -17.90 1.60 31.44
N SER A 33 -17.49 0.70 30.55
CA SER A 33 -17.24 1.08 29.16
C SER A 33 -18.56 0.91 28.37
N PRO A 34 -19.00 1.91 27.59
CA PRO A 34 -20.13 1.72 26.70
C PRO A 34 -19.78 0.65 25.65
N SER A 35 -20.69 -0.31 25.46
CA SER A 35 -20.59 -1.33 24.42
C SER A 35 -20.48 -0.65 23.05
N ILE A 36 -19.35 -0.84 22.37
CA ILE A 36 -19.20 -0.46 20.96
C ILE A 36 -20.12 -1.38 20.16
N PRO A 37 -21.08 -0.86 19.36
CA PRO A 37 -21.93 -1.69 18.51
C PRO A 37 -21.07 -2.46 17.51
N ALA A 38 -21.36 -3.75 17.34
CA ALA A 38 -20.74 -4.61 16.32
C ALA A 38 -21.11 -4.22 14.87
N ASP A 39 -21.97 -3.22 14.69
CA ASP A 39 -22.42 -2.74 13.39
C ASP A 39 -21.55 -1.57 12.87
N GLY A 40 -20.66 -1.92 11.93
CA GLY A 40 -20.43 -1.13 10.73
C GLY A 40 -19.73 0.23 10.89
N ILE A 41 -18.43 0.24 11.14
CA ILE A 41 -17.58 1.22 10.45
C ILE A 41 -17.60 0.81 8.97
N GLY A 42 -18.50 1.40 8.20
CA GLY A 42 -18.63 1.14 6.77
C GLY A 42 -17.28 1.33 6.08
N GLN A 43 -16.96 0.47 5.12
CA GLN A 43 -15.79 0.63 4.27
C GLN A 43 -15.80 2.04 3.68
N VAL A 44 -14.73 2.81 3.89
CA VAL A 44 -14.61 4.14 3.28
C VAL A 44 -14.55 3.93 1.76
N THR A 45 -15.64 4.24 1.08
CA THR A 45 -15.66 4.23 -0.39
C THR A 45 -14.67 5.27 -0.89
N ALA A 46 -13.80 4.87 -1.82
CA ALA A 46 -12.97 5.81 -2.55
C ALA A 46 -13.90 6.61 -3.48
N ASP A 47 -14.47 7.72 -2.99
CA ASP A 47 -15.38 8.61 -3.74
C ASP A 47 -14.64 9.39 -4.85
N ARG A 48 -13.82 8.73 -5.66
CA ARG A 48 -12.99 9.33 -6.73
C ARG A 48 -13.38 8.86 -8.12
N GLU A 49 -14.63 8.43 -8.29
CA GLU A 49 -15.16 7.87 -9.54
C GLU A 49 -15.08 8.77 -10.79
N PRO A 50 -14.95 10.12 -10.74
CA PRO A 50 -14.65 10.86 -11.98
C PRO A 50 -13.16 10.91 -12.35
N GLU A 51 -12.23 10.67 -11.41
CA GLU A 51 -10.77 10.76 -11.66
C GLU A 51 -10.09 9.38 -11.82
N VAL A 52 -10.75 8.32 -11.36
CA VAL A 52 -10.23 6.95 -11.41
C VAL A 52 -11.04 6.13 -12.41
N GLU A 53 -10.40 5.74 -13.49
CA GLU A 53 -11.00 4.90 -14.51
C GLU A 53 -11.08 3.42 -14.06
N THR A 54 -11.86 2.63 -14.78
CA THR A 54 -11.88 1.18 -14.60
C THR A 54 -10.73 0.57 -15.40
N GLY A 55 -9.93 -0.29 -14.75
CA GLY A 55 -8.92 -1.09 -15.44
C GLY A 55 -9.54 -2.11 -16.41
N PHE A 56 -8.73 -2.70 -17.27
CA PHE A 56 -9.20 -3.68 -18.23
C PHE A 56 -9.82 -4.92 -17.56
N ARG A 57 -11.01 -5.34 -18.02
CA ARG A 57 -11.76 -6.48 -17.47
C ARG A 57 -11.87 -7.70 -18.39
N GLY A 58 -11.39 -7.62 -19.63
CA GLY A 58 -11.41 -8.75 -20.56
C GLY A 58 -10.32 -9.78 -20.28
N ASP A 59 -10.29 -10.88 -21.02
CA ASP A 59 -9.30 -11.94 -20.82
C ASP A 59 -7.88 -11.46 -21.14
N VAL A 60 -7.66 -10.97 -22.36
CA VAL A 60 -6.36 -10.50 -22.86
C VAL A 60 -6.46 -9.08 -23.38
N HIS A 61 -5.64 -8.16 -22.87
CA HIS A 61 -5.65 -6.77 -23.33
C HIS A 61 -5.12 -6.68 -24.77
N PRO A 62 -5.74 -5.90 -25.68
CA PRO A 62 -5.31 -5.81 -27.09
C PRO A 62 -3.85 -5.37 -27.31
N ALA A 63 -3.25 -4.69 -26.32
CA ALA A 63 -1.84 -4.32 -26.36
C ALA A 63 -0.88 -5.48 -26.02
N LEU A 64 -1.38 -6.61 -25.55
CA LEU A 64 -0.60 -7.76 -25.06
C LEU A 64 -0.79 -8.96 -25.99
N LYS A 65 -0.13 -8.92 -27.15
CA LYS A 65 -0.19 -9.96 -28.19
C LYS A 65 1.07 -10.85 -28.22
N GLY A 66 2.03 -10.55 -27.36
CA GLY A 66 3.28 -11.28 -27.20
C GLY A 66 3.02 -12.72 -26.77
N LYS A 67 3.88 -13.63 -27.23
CA LYS A 67 3.78 -15.07 -26.95
C LYS A 67 4.90 -15.57 -26.03
N GLN A 68 5.85 -14.71 -25.68
CA GLN A 68 6.94 -15.10 -24.81
C GLN A 68 6.44 -15.12 -23.37
N LEU A 69 6.91 -16.12 -22.64
CA LEU A 69 6.73 -16.20 -21.20
C LEU A 69 7.78 -15.31 -20.53
N LEU A 70 7.40 -14.70 -19.42
CA LEU A 70 8.28 -13.96 -18.53
C LEU A 70 8.39 -14.76 -17.23
N GLU A 71 9.55 -15.34 -16.96
CA GLU A 71 9.85 -15.95 -15.67
C GLU A 71 9.97 -14.85 -14.63
N LEU A 72 9.15 -14.91 -13.59
CA LEU A 72 9.26 -14.05 -12.43
C LEU A 72 9.86 -14.82 -11.26
N ARG A 73 10.74 -14.17 -10.51
CA ARG A 73 11.41 -14.69 -9.32
C ARG A 73 10.92 -13.99 -8.08
N ALA A 74 10.40 -14.76 -7.13
CA ALA A 74 10.08 -14.27 -5.80
C ALA A 74 11.31 -14.34 -4.88
N VAL A 75 11.60 -13.25 -4.18
CA VAL A 75 12.66 -13.14 -3.16
C VAL A 75 12.07 -12.45 -1.93
N CYS A 76 12.29 -13.02 -0.75
CA CYS A 76 11.89 -12.41 0.52
C CYS A 76 12.99 -12.62 1.56
N SER A 77 13.35 -11.55 2.28
CA SER A 77 14.17 -11.63 3.48
C SER A 77 13.35 -12.24 4.63
N PRO A 78 14.00 -12.86 5.63
CA PRO A 78 13.31 -13.34 6.83
C PRO A 78 12.55 -12.20 7.53
N VAL A 79 11.30 -12.48 7.92
CA VAL A 79 10.42 -11.49 8.56
C VAL A 79 10.85 -11.17 9.99
N GLY A 80 11.37 -12.15 10.75
CA GLY A 80 11.70 -11.96 12.17
C GLY A 80 13.09 -11.43 12.52
N THR A 81 13.82 -10.86 11.57
CA THR A 81 15.18 -10.33 11.81
C THR A 81 15.30 -8.81 11.64
N GLY A 82 14.17 -8.12 11.42
CA GLY A 82 14.13 -6.69 11.10
C GLY A 82 14.01 -5.75 12.31
N MET A 83 14.25 -4.45 12.06
CA MET A 83 14.00 -3.39 13.04
C MET A 83 12.55 -3.42 13.52
N GLY A 84 12.35 -3.29 14.84
CA GLY A 84 11.03 -3.33 15.48
C GLY A 84 10.71 -4.65 16.17
N PHE A 85 11.23 -5.77 15.66
CA PHE A 85 10.92 -7.12 16.18
C PHE A 85 11.50 -7.40 17.57
N GLU A 86 12.49 -6.64 18.03
CA GLU A 86 13.10 -6.80 19.36
C GLU A 86 12.29 -6.18 20.51
N LYS A 87 11.20 -5.46 20.23
CA LYS A 87 10.42 -4.81 21.28
C LYS A 87 9.64 -5.86 22.10
N GLU A 88 9.72 -5.76 23.43
CA GLU A 88 9.10 -6.68 24.41
C GLU A 88 7.56 -6.76 24.33
N PHE A 89 6.91 -5.96 23.47
CA PHE A 89 5.45 -5.84 23.40
C PHE A 89 4.78 -6.96 22.58
N PHE A 90 5.48 -7.58 21.63
CA PHE A 90 4.92 -8.68 20.85
C PHE A 90 5.31 -10.03 21.47
N PRO A 91 4.34 -10.85 21.93
CA PRO A 91 4.64 -12.06 22.67
C PRO A 91 5.52 -13.05 21.89
N SER A 92 6.62 -13.48 22.50
CA SER A 92 7.67 -14.26 21.85
C SER A 92 7.17 -15.61 21.30
N GLN A 93 6.08 -16.16 21.85
CA GLN A 93 5.49 -17.41 21.37
C GLN A 93 4.92 -17.32 19.94
N PHE A 94 4.57 -16.10 19.46
CA PHE A 94 4.03 -15.92 18.12
C PHE A 94 5.11 -15.65 17.06
N ARG A 95 6.31 -15.22 17.48
CA ARG A 95 7.41 -14.87 16.57
C ARG A 95 7.82 -16.02 15.63
N PRO A 96 7.98 -17.27 16.09
CA PRO A 96 8.36 -18.39 15.20
C PRO A 96 7.37 -18.64 14.04
N LEU A 97 6.11 -18.22 14.19
CA LEU A 97 5.10 -18.39 13.16
C LEU A 97 5.27 -17.37 12.02
N PHE A 98 5.83 -16.19 12.31
CA PHE A 98 6.24 -15.23 11.29
C PHE A 98 7.61 -15.58 10.69
N ASP A 99 8.51 -16.17 11.48
CA ASP A 99 9.79 -16.70 11.01
C ASP A 99 9.62 -17.84 10.00
N ALA A 100 8.52 -18.59 10.11
CA ALA A 100 8.15 -19.65 9.19
C ALA A 100 7.61 -19.14 7.84
N PHE A 101 7.43 -17.82 7.68
CA PHE A 101 7.06 -17.25 6.39
C PHE A 101 8.10 -17.64 5.34
N SER A 102 7.62 -18.33 4.30
CA SER A 102 8.46 -18.82 3.22
C SER A 102 7.74 -18.64 1.90
N ILE A 103 8.55 -18.39 0.87
CA ILE A 103 8.09 -18.24 -0.50
C ILE A 103 7.41 -19.54 -0.95
N ALA A 104 6.15 -19.43 -1.36
CA ALA A 104 5.36 -20.56 -1.84
C ALA A 104 5.85 -21.09 -3.20
N GLU A 105 6.21 -20.18 -4.10
CA GLU A 105 6.72 -20.51 -5.43
C GLU A 105 7.80 -19.50 -5.84
N ALA A 106 9.05 -19.96 -5.92
CA ALA A 106 10.20 -19.09 -6.14
C ALA A 106 10.37 -18.62 -7.58
N LEU A 107 9.89 -19.41 -8.55
CA LEU A 107 9.94 -19.12 -9.98
C LEU A 107 8.61 -19.51 -10.61
N HIS A 108 8.05 -18.63 -11.43
CA HIS A 108 6.84 -18.90 -12.19
C HIS A 108 6.87 -18.18 -13.55
N ASP A 109 6.43 -18.88 -14.59
CA ASP A 109 6.33 -18.33 -15.93
C ASP A 109 4.96 -17.68 -16.17
N TYR A 110 4.96 -16.40 -16.52
CA TYR A 110 3.74 -15.66 -16.86
C TYR A 110 3.68 -15.37 -18.36
N SER A 111 2.53 -15.59 -18.97
CA SER A 111 2.27 -15.14 -20.34
C SER A 111 1.99 -13.64 -20.35
N SER A 112 2.12 -13.00 -21.53
CA SER A 112 1.69 -11.60 -21.69
C SER A 112 0.22 -11.40 -21.28
N ALA A 113 -0.66 -12.38 -21.52
CA ALA A 113 -2.07 -12.28 -21.13
C ALA A 113 -2.26 -12.11 -19.62
N ASP A 114 -1.40 -12.72 -18.82
CA ASP A 114 -1.44 -12.66 -17.37
C ASP A 114 -1.12 -11.28 -16.81
N PHE A 115 -0.66 -10.32 -17.62
CA PHE A 115 -0.45 -8.93 -17.17
C PHE A 115 -1.60 -7.99 -17.56
N SER A 116 -2.65 -8.51 -18.22
CA SER A 116 -3.76 -7.69 -18.74
C SER A 116 -4.49 -6.89 -17.67
N MET A 117 -4.53 -7.37 -16.42
CA MET A 117 -5.16 -6.66 -15.30
C MET A 117 -4.46 -5.36 -14.92
N PHE A 118 -3.18 -5.20 -15.27
CA PHE A 118 -2.42 -4.00 -14.98
C PHE A 118 -2.73 -2.87 -15.97
N LEU A 119 -3.38 -3.15 -17.11
CA LEU A 119 -3.65 -2.16 -18.15
C LEU A 119 -4.99 -1.44 -17.94
N PRO A 120 -5.11 -0.18 -18.41
CA PRO A 120 -6.38 0.53 -18.43
C PRO A 120 -7.31 -0.08 -19.48
N GLN A 121 -8.60 0.26 -19.44
CA GLN A 121 -9.55 -0.17 -20.48
C GLN A 121 -9.18 0.36 -21.88
N GLN A 122 -8.64 1.58 -21.94
CA GLN A 122 -8.06 2.22 -23.12
C GLN A 122 -6.79 2.95 -22.69
N ILE A 123 -5.71 2.82 -23.44
CA ILE A 123 -4.45 3.52 -23.14
C ILE A 123 -4.62 4.98 -23.54
N GLY A 124 -4.60 5.88 -22.56
CA GLY A 124 -4.65 7.33 -22.73
C GLY A 124 -3.29 7.98 -22.59
N GLU A 125 -3.26 9.16 -22.00
CA GLU A 125 -2.06 9.97 -21.79
C GLU A 125 -1.34 9.65 -20.46
N PRO A 126 -0.03 9.91 -20.35
CA PRO A 126 0.68 9.82 -19.08
C PRO A 126 -0.04 10.53 -17.92
N GLY A 127 -0.11 9.86 -16.79
CA GLY A 127 -0.86 10.30 -15.61
C GLY A 127 -2.31 9.83 -15.55
N GLN A 128 -2.82 9.12 -16.58
CA GLN A 128 -4.06 8.35 -16.52
C GLN A 128 -4.01 7.38 -15.31
N LEU A 129 -5.09 7.31 -14.53
CA LEU A 129 -5.18 6.55 -13.29
C LEU A 129 -6.38 5.61 -13.36
N TRP A 130 -6.20 4.33 -12.99
CA TRP A 130 -7.28 3.35 -12.98
C TRP A 130 -7.19 2.39 -11.80
N LYS A 131 -8.33 1.77 -11.47
CA LYS A 131 -8.44 0.74 -10.45
C LYS A 131 -8.11 -0.64 -11.00
N LEU A 132 -7.24 -1.38 -10.31
CA LEU A 132 -6.87 -2.75 -10.65
C LEU A 132 -7.96 -3.75 -10.29
N ASP A 133 -7.90 -4.93 -10.92
CA ASP A 133 -8.72 -6.08 -10.52
C ASP A 133 -8.08 -6.82 -9.34
N VAL A 134 -8.72 -6.78 -8.18
CA VAL A 134 -8.26 -7.48 -6.97
C VAL A 134 -8.14 -8.99 -7.21
N GLY A 135 -9.12 -9.60 -7.88
CA GLY A 135 -9.15 -11.05 -8.07
C GLY A 135 -8.04 -11.53 -9.01
N ARG A 136 -7.58 -10.67 -9.93
CA ARG A 136 -6.59 -11.04 -10.94
C ARG A 136 -5.15 -10.70 -10.56
N VAL A 137 -4.91 -9.76 -9.64
CA VAL A 137 -3.56 -9.47 -9.14
C VAL A 137 -3.13 -10.46 -8.04
N ALA A 138 -4.07 -10.99 -7.27
CA ALA A 138 -3.79 -11.96 -6.19
C ALA A 138 -2.91 -13.18 -6.60
N PRO A 139 -3.04 -13.79 -7.80
CA PRO A 139 -2.13 -14.86 -8.25
C PRO A 139 -0.64 -14.49 -8.20
N PHE A 140 -0.26 -13.27 -8.55
CA PHE A 140 1.14 -12.81 -8.49
C PHE A 140 1.65 -12.81 -7.04
N LEU A 141 0.83 -12.32 -6.11
CA LEU A 141 1.14 -12.27 -4.68
C LEU A 141 1.19 -13.67 -4.06
N ARG A 142 0.49 -14.66 -4.63
CA ARG A 142 0.49 -16.04 -4.13
C ARG A 142 1.82 -16.76 -4.33
N GLN A 143 2.73 -16.26 -5.18
CA GLN A 143 4.11 -16.73 -5.20
C GLN A 143 4.82 -16.51 -3.86
N PHE A 144 4.51 -15.41 -3.15
CA PHE A 144 5.03 -15.20 -1.81
C PHE A 144 4.37 -16.15 -0.81
N HIS A 145 3.04 -16.22 -0.80
CA HIS A 145 2.32 -17.08 0.14
C HIS A 145 0.91 -17.40 -0.37
N HIS A 146 0.46 -18.66 -0.24
CA HIS A 146 -0.87 -19.08 -0.72
C HIS A 146 -2.04 -18.30 -0.10
N GLY A 147 -1.85 -17.82 1.14
CA GLY A 147 -2.82 -16.98 1.86
C GLY A 147 -2.85 -15.51 1.43
N ALA A 148 -2.19 -15.13 0.32
CA ALA A 148 -2.23 -13.77 -0.20
C ALA A 148 -3.64 -13.36 -0.64
N SER A 149 -4.06 -12.18 -0.18
CA SER A 149 -5.32 -11.52 -0.51
C SER A 149 -5.08 -10.03 -0.70
N MET A 150 -5.89 -9.36 -1.52
CA MET A 150 -5.94 -7.89 -1.57
C MET A 150 -7.19 -7.32 -0.90
N ASN A 151 -7.98 -8.19 -0.27
CA ASN A 151 -8.98 -7.79 0.71
C ASN A 151 -8.28 -7.85 2.07
N LEU A 152 -8.09 -6.70 2.70
CA LEU A 152 -7.49 -6.61 4.03
C LEU A 152 -8.57 -6.96 5.06
N GLU A 153 -8.39 -8.08 5.76
CA GLU A 153 -9.36 -8.64 6.69
C GLU A 153 -8.97 -8.43 8.15
N ALA A 154 -7.67 -8.24 8.44
CA ALA A 154 -7.19 -8.03 9.80
C ALA A 154 -7.93 -6.88 10.53
N PRO A 155 -8.39 -7.10 11.78
CA PRO A 155 -9.04 -6.06 12.57
C PRO A 155 -8.06 -4.94 12.94
N GLY A 156 -8.58 -3.74 13.21
CA GLY A 156 -7.77 -2.55 13.50
C GLY A 156 -7.21 -1.83 12.26
N ARG A 157 -7.46 -2.36 11.06
CA ARG A 157 -6.84 -1.92 9.79
C ARG A 157 -7.84 -1.39 8.75
N LYS A 158 -9.11 -1.20 9.13
CA LYS A 158 -10.26 -0.92 8.23
C LYS A 158 -10.30 0.48 7.59
N SER A 159 -9.25 1.29 7.66
CA SER A 159 -9.32 2.71 7.27
C SER A 159 -8.83 3.05 5.85
N GLY A 160 -8.45 2.06 5.03
CA GLY A 160 -7.99 2.27 3.65
C GLY A 160 -8.83 1.54 2.59
N PRO A 161 -8.87 2.01 1.33
CA PRO A 161 -9.49 1.27 0.25
C PRO A 161 -8.66 0.03 -0.10
N ASN A 162 -9.32 -1.14 -0.13
CA ASN A 162 -8.73 -2.40 -0.56
C ASN A 162 -8.28 -2.37 -2.03
N GLY A 163 -7.28 -3.20 -2.34
CA GLY A 163 -6.88 -3.49 -3.71
C GLY A 163 -5.70 -2.66 -4.21
N GLY A 164 -5.79 -2.21 -5.46
CA GLY A 164 -4.69 -1.56 -6.14
C GLY A 164 -5.14 -0.55 -7.17
N TYR A 165 -4.28 0.42 -7.45
CA TYR A 165 -4.43 1.37 -8.55
C TYR A 165 -3.15 1.39 -9.38
N ALA A 166 -3.29 1.73 -10.66
CA ALA A 166 -2.17 1.89 -11.58
C ALA A 166 -2.25 3.22 -12.32
N VAL A 167 -1.08 3.70 -12.72
CA VAL A 167 -0.88 4.93 -13.48
C VAL A 167 -0.03 4.63 -14.70
N LEU A 168 -0.41 5.18 -15.85
CA LEU A 168 0.43 5.22 -17.02
C LEU A 168 1.54 6.26 -16.76
N ARG A 169 2.78 5.82 -16.55
CA ARG A 169 3.89 6.72 -16.21
C ARG A 169 4.47 7.38 -17.46
N ALA A 170 4.74 6.58 -18.49
CA ALA A 170 5.43 7.05 -19.68
C ALA A 170 5.02 6.27 -20.92
N VAL A 171 5.10 6.95 -22.08
CA VAL A 171 4.82 6.39 -23.39
C VAL A 171 5.90 6.80 -24.39
N SER A 172 6.27 5.89 -25.27
CA SER A 172 7.06 6.17 -26.47
C SER A 172 6.47 5.44 -27.67
N GLU A 173 7.05 5.63 -28.86
CA GLU A 173 6.67 4.84 -30.05
C GLU A 173 6.81 3.33 -29.83
N THR A 174 7.74 2.92 -28.97
CA THR A 174 8.13 1.51 -28.80
C THR A 174 7.74 0.92 -27.46
N HIS A 175 7.57 1.72 -26.41
CA HIS A 175 7.35 1.23 -25.05
C HIS A 175 6.20 1.93 -24.31
N LEU A 176 5.60 1.23 -23.35
CA LEU A 176 4.73 1.78 -22.31
C LEU A 176 5.29 1.41 -20.95
N GLU A 177 5.25 2.35 -20.02
CA GLU A 177 5.61 2.11 -18.63
C GLU A 177 4.41 2.38 -17.73
N ILE A 178 4.02 1.37 -16.97
CA ILE A 178 2.93 1.43 -15.99
C ILE A 178 3.54 1.25 -14.61
N VAL A 179 3.09 2.08 -13.67
CA VAL A 179 3.43 1.96 -12.25
C VAL A 179 2.15 1.71 -11.48
N ALA A 180 2.18 0.80 -10.53
CA ALA A 180 1.03 0.50 -9.71
C ALA A 180 1.38 0.47 -8.23
N ARG A 181 0.34 0.60 -7.41
CA ARG A 181 0.41 0.43 -5.97
C ARG A 181 -0.65 -0.56 -5.56
N VAL A 182 -0.23 -1.61 -4.87
CA VAL A 182 -1.05 -2.76 -4.50
C VAL A 182 -0.99 -2.96 -3.00
N HIS A 183 -2.14 -2.97 -2.34
CA HIS A 183 -2.26 -3.37 -0.94
C HIS A 183 -2.64 -4.84 -0.87
N ALA A 184 -1.97 -5.56 0.01
CA ALA A 184 -2.15 -6.99 0.17
C ALA A 184 -1.92 -7.40 1.63
N GLU A 185 -2.48 -8.55 1.97
CA GLU A 185 -2.36 -9.21 3.25
C GLU A 185 -2.11 -10.69 3.02
N PHE A 186 -1.28 -11.28 3.86
CA PHE A 186 -1.00 -12.71 3.87
C PHE A 186 -1.58 -13.31 5.14
N GLY A 187 -2.66 -14.09 5.00
CA GLY A 187 -3.16 -14.94 6.07
C GLY A 187 -2.20 -16.10 6.29
N LEU A 188 -1.48 -16.11 7.41
CA LEU A 188 -0.49 -17.14 7.74
C LEU A 188 -1.12 -18.33 8.47
N ALA A 189 -2.06 -18.04 9.35
CA ALA A 189 -2.86 -19.00 10.10
C ALA A 189 -4.17 -18.33 10.56
N ALA A 190 -5.07 -19.08 11.21
CA ALA A 190 -6.30 -18.51 11.75
C ALA A 190 -6.00 -17.35 12.71
N GLY A 191 -6.48 -16.15 12.36
CA GLY A 191 -6.24 -14.94 13.14
C GLY A 191 -4.82 -14.37 13.04
N MET A 192 -3.96 -14.85 12.14
CA MET A 192 -2.58 -14.39 12.00
C MET A 192 -2.32 -13.84 10.61
N TYR A 193 -1.89 -12.58 10.55
CA TYR A 193 -1.73 -11.84 9.30
C TYR A 193 -0.38 -11.14 9.23
N LEU A 194 0.23 -11.19 8.06
CA LEU A 194 1.36 -10.37 7.66
C LEU A 194 0.88 -9.39 6.60
N THR A 195 0.99 -8.09 6.87
CA THR A 195 0.39 -7.05 6.03
C THR A 195 1.46 -6.03 5.66
N PRO A 196 2.10 -6.15 4.49
CA PRO A 196 2.98 -5.11 3.97
C PRO A 196 2.23 -3.78 3.84
N ALA A 197 2.94 -2.67 3.99
CA ALA A 197 2.40 -1.33 3.81
C ALA A 197 1.78 -1.19 2.42
N TYR A 198 2.54 -1.56 1.38
CA TYR A 198 2.06 -1.77 0.03
C TYR A 198 3.17 -2.43 -0.80
N PHE A 199 2.81 -2.91 -1.98
CA PHE A 199 3.75 -3.21 -3.04
C PHE A 199 3.73 -2.09 -4.08
N GLU A 200 4.92 -1.59 -4.42
CA GLU A 200 5.14 -0.81 -5.64
C GLU A 200 5.35 -1.77 -6.79
N CYS A 201 4.63 -1.55 -7.88
CA CYS A 201 4.70 -2.35 -9.09
C CYS A 201 5.21 -1.48 -10.24
N ARG A 202 6.09 -2.04 -11.07
CA ARG A 202 6.52 -1.47 -12.34
C ARG A 202 6.37 -2.51 -13.44
N LEU A 203 5.84 -2.08 -14.57
CA LEU A 203 5.57 -2.92 -15.74
C LEU A 203 6.03 -2.18 -16.99
N LEU A 204 6.90 -2.80 -17.78
CA LEU A 204 7.37 -2.30 -19.06
C LEU A 204 6.87 -3.19 -20.20
N ILE A 205 6.26 -2.57 -21.21
CA ILE A 205 5.68 -3.26 -22.35
C ILE A 205 6.34 -2.76 -23.64
N ASP A 206 6.92 -3.67 -24.44
CA ASP A 206 7.28 -3.38 -25.83
C ASP A 206 6.03 -3.44 -26.70
N ARG A 207 5.62 -2.27 -27.21
CA ARG A 207 4.40 -2.07 -28.01
C ARG A 207 4.48 -2.69 -29.40
N ARG A 208 5.69 -2.86 -29.94
CA ARG A 208 5.88 -3.37 -31.30
C ARG A 208 5.50 -4.85 -31.38
N ILE A 209 5.81 -5.57 -30.31
CA ILE A 209 5.53 -7.01 -30.18
C ILE A 209 4.41 -7.33 -29.19
N GLY A 210 3.95 -6.32 -28.43
CA GLY A 210 2.90 -6.46 -27.43
C GLY A 210 3.30 -7.39 -26.27
N GLN A 211 4.53 -7.27 -25.80
CA GLN A 211 5.13 -8.18 -24.82
C GLN A 211 5.54 -7.39 -23.57
N VAL A 212 5.31 -7.99 -22.41
CA VAL A 212 5.92 -7.51 -21.16
C VAL A 212 7.39 -7.90 -21.14
N THR A 213 8.28 -6.91 -21.04
CA THR A 213 9.74 -7.11 -21.11
C THR A 213 10.42 -6.97 -19.74
N ASP A 214 9.78 -6.26 -18.82
CA ASP A 214 10.25 -6.06 -17.45
C ASP A 214 9.05 -5.96 -16.51
N PHE A 215 9.16 -6.61 -15.36
CA PHE A 215 8.18 -6.53 -14.28
C PHE A 215 8.89 -6.55 -12.94
N ALA A 216 8.49 -5.67 -12.04
CA ALA A 216 8.90 -5.68 -10.65
C ALA A 216 7.70 -5.36 -9.76
N LEU A 217 7.57 -6.07 -8.64
CA LEU A 217 6.57 -5.84 -7.60
C LEU A 217 7.27 -6.02 -6.25
N SER A 218 7.46 -4.94 -5.50
CA SER A 218 8.25 -4.97 -4.28
C SER A 218 7.67 -4.14 -3.16
N VAL A 219 7.89 -4.58 -1.92
CA VAL A 219 7.65 -3.74 -0.73
C VAL A 219 8.73 -2.65 -0.69
N PRO A 220 8.37 -1.36 -0.53
CA PRO A 220 9.35 -0.28 -0.39
C PRO A 220 10.23 -0.44 0.84
N THR A 221 11.51 -0.12 0.69
CA THR A 221 12.54 -0.23 1.74
C THR A 221 13.12 1.12 2.14
N ASP A 222 12.61 2.22 1.58
CA ASP A 222 12.99 3.60 1.89
C ASP A 222 12.28 4.15 3.14
N VAL A 223 11.44 3.33 3.78
CA VAL A 223 10.74 3.63 5.04
C VAL A 223 11.25 2.77 6.19
N SER A 224 11.19 3.29 7.42
CA SER A 224 11.78 2.63 8.59
C SER A 224 11.05 1.35 9.00
N LEU A 225 9.73 1.30 8.82
CA LEU A 225 8.87 0.15 9.03
C LEU A 225 7.99 0.02 7.78
N ASN A 226 7.76 -1.20 7.31
CA ASN A 226 7.04 -1.43 6.05
C ASN A 226 6.09 -2.61 6.08
N THR A 227 5.97 -3.31 7.22
CA THR A 227 5.17 -4.53 7.33
C THR A 227 4.58 -4.65 8.72
N THR A 228 3.33 -5.05 8.79
CA THR A 228 2.62 -5.33 10.04
C THR A 228 2.50 -6.81 10.32
N LEU A 229 2.58 -7.13 11.60
CA LEU A 229 2.18 -8.42 12.16
C LEU A 229 0.90 -8.22 12.95
N THR A 230 -0.12 -9.04 12.67
CA THR A 230 -1.36 -9.05 13.45
C THR A 230 -1.66 -10.45 13.97
N VAL A 231 -2.00 -10.56 15.25
CA VAL A 231 -2.53 -11.77 15.87
C VAL A 231 -3.84 -11.43 16.58
N VAL A 232 -4.92 -12.06 16.14
CA VAL A 232 -6.27 -11.87 16.68
C VAL A 232 -6.54 -12.93 17.74
N LEU A 233 -6.71 -12.48 18.98
CA LEU A 233 -7.09 -13.28 20.13
C LEU A 233 -8.58 -13.07 20.44
N PRO A 234 -9.21 -13.92 21.29
CA PRO A 234 -10.65 -13.80 21.59
C PRO A 234 -11.07 -12.43 22.16
N THR A 235 -10.18 -11.75 22.88
CA THR A 235 -10.48 -10.49 23.59
C THR A 235 -9.71 -9.29 23.08
N GLU A 236 -8.69 -9.49 22.23
CA GLU A 236 -7.81 -8.42 21.79
C GLU A 236 -7.13 -8.75 20.45
N ALA A 237 -6.55 -7.74 19.81
CA ALA A 237 -5.66 -7.92 18.67
C ALA A 237 -4.26 -7.40 19.04
N LEU A 238 -3.26 -8.26 18.88
CA LEU A 238 -1.86 -7.91 19.05
C LEU A 238 -1.34 -7.42 17.70
N ILE A 239 -0.75 -6.24 17.69
CA ILE A 239 -0.25 -5.60 16.48
C ILE A 239 1.19 -5.17 16.74
N ASP A 240 2.07 -5.51 15.80
CA ASP A 240 3.43 -4.97 15.75
C ASP A 240 3.74 -4.50 14.32
N ILE A 241 4.73 -3.62 14.19
CA ILE A 241 5.17 -3.10 12.90
C ILE A 241 6.68 -3.26 12.82
N ILE A 242 7.12 -3.86 11.73
CA ILE A 242 8.49 -4.27 11.51
C ILE A 242 8.99 -3.79 10.15
N HIS A 243 10.29 -3.92 9.95
CA HIS A 243 10.92 -3.75 8.65
C HIS A 243 11.25 -5.11 8.00
N VAL A 244 10.86 -5.28 6.74
CA VAL A 244 11.30 -6.38 5.88
C VAL A 244 12.24 -5.81 4.82
N ASP A 245 13.51 -6.20 4.87
CA ASP A 245 14.58 -5.64 4.00
C ASP A 245 14.34 -5.92 2.52
N LYS A 246 13.65 -7.01 2.20
CA LYS A 246 13.35 -7.39 0.82
C LYS A 246 12.10 -8.26 0.76
N MET A 247 11.16 -7.89 -0.09
CA MET A 247 10.06 -8.74 -0.53
C MET A 247 9.71 -8.28 -1.95
N GLU A 248 10.16 -9.04 -2.94
CA GLU A 248 10.20 -8.63 -4.34
C GLU A 248 9.84 -9.81 -5.25
N LEU A 249 9.02 -9.53 -6.26
CA LEU A 249 8.78 -10.38 -7.40
C LEU A 249 9.28 -9.64 -8.64
N SER A 250 10.26 -10.18 -9.34
CA SER A 250 10.84 -9.52 -10.51
C SER A 250 11.28 -10.47 -11.62
N GLY A 251 11.30 -9.96 -12.84
CA GLY A 251 11.77 -10.70 -14.01
C GLY A 251 11.86 -9.80 -15.25
N GLY A 252 12.64 -10.25 -16.23
CA GLY A 252 12.94 -9.49 -17.45
C GLY A 252 14.30 -8.81 -17.43
N ASP A 253 14.58 -8.06 -18.49
CA ASP A 253 15.83 -7.31 -18.65
C ASP A 253 15.58 -5.87 -18.20
N ALA A 254 15.76 -5.64 -16.91
CA ALA A 254 15.66 -4.32 -16.29
C ALA A 254 16.71 -3.37 -16.89
N LYS A 255 16.36 -2.68 -17.96
CA LYS A 255 16.97 -1.39 -18.27
C LYS A 255 16.27 -0.33 -17.44
N ALA A 256 17.05 0.52 -16.78
CA ALA A 256 16.50 1.65 -16.06
C ALA A 256 15.59 2.45 -17.00
N GLY A 257 14.38 2.80 -16.53
CA GLY A 257 13.39 3.50 -17.35
C GLY A 257 13.91 4.78 -17.99
N ASP A 258 14.94 5.37 -17.40
CA ASP A 258 15.59 6.59 -17.88
C ASP A 258 16.43 6.40 -19.15
N GLU A 259 16.67 5.17 -19.60
CA GLU A 259 17.37 4.87 -20.86
C GLU A 259 16.45 4.93 -22.10
N TYR A 260 15.13 4.99 -21.91
CA TYR A 260 14.18 5.07 -23.01
C TYR A 260 13.91 6.53 -23.39
N ALA A 261 13.92 6.82 -24.70
CA ALA A 261 13.49 8.10 -25.24
C ALA A 261 11.96 8.22 -25.18
N TRP A 262 11.43 8.60 -24.02
CA TRP A 262 10.00 8.82 -23.81
C TRP A 262 9.49 9.99 -24.64
N THR A 263 8.36 9.78 -25.32
CA THR A 263 7.66 10.84 -26.07
C THR A 263 6.90 11.73 -25.11
N ASP A 264 6.27 11.13 -24.09
CA ASP A 264 5.61 11.86 -23.00
C ASP A 264 5.69 11.03 -21.71
N GLN A 265 5.76 11.71 -20.56
CA GLN A 265 5.88 11.07 -19.25
C GLN A 265 5.49 11.99 -18.10
N VAL A 266 5.01 11.39 -17.01
CA VAL A 266 5.01 12.00 -15.67
C VAL A 266 6.22 11.51 -14.89
N SER A 267 6.73 12.32 -13.96
CA SER A 267 7.84 11.88 -13.12
C SER A 267 7.41 10.72 -12.21
N MET A 268 8.37 9.91 -11.75
CA MET A 268 8.07 8.84 -10.80
C MET A 268 7.44 9.38 -9.51
N GLU A 269 7.89 10.55 -9.04
CA GLU A 269 7.31 11.23 -7.88
C GLU A 269 5.84 11.63 -8.13
N GLN A 270 5.51 12.16 -9.32
CA GLN A 270 4.14 12.49 -9.69
C GLN A 270 3.25 11.25 -9.76
N ALA A 271 3.75 10.14 -10.32
CA ALA A 271 3.04 8.86 -10.38
C ALA A 271 2.78 8.31 -8.97
N ARG A 272 3.81 8.22 -8.11
CA ARG A 272 3.69 7.80 -6.71
C ARG A 272 2.71 8.69 -5.94
N LYS A 273 2.75 10.01 -6.12
CA LYS A 273 1.81 10.95 -5.51
C LYS A 273 0.37 10.72 -5.97
N LYS A 274 0.14 10.46 -7.26
CA LYS A 274 -1.20 10.12 -7.80
C LYS A 274 -1.72 8.82 -7.18
N LEU A 275 -0.89 7.77 -7.16
CA LEU A 275 -1.22 6.48 -6.56
C LEU A 275 -1.54 6.61 -5.06
N LYS A 276 -0.66 7.27 -4.29
CA LYS A 276 -0.87 7.51 -2.85
C LYS A 276 -2.15 8.31 -2.58
N ARG A 277 -2.42 9.36 -3.39
CA ARG A 277 -3.65 10.11 -3.28
C ARG A 277 -4.86 9.19 -3.48
N ALA A 278 -4.84 8.24 -4.42
CA ALA A 278 -5.97 7.35 -4.68
C ALA A 278 -6.43 6.57 -3.44
N PHE A 279 -5.50 6.24 -2.53
CA PHE A 279 -5.80 5.60 -1.25
C PHE A 279 -6.19 6.60 -0.15
N TYR A 280 -5.57 7.78 -0.13
CA TYR A 280 -5.65 8.68 1.01
C TYR A 280 -6.22 10.05 0.66
N LYS A 281 -7.47 10.29 1.04
CA LYS A 281 -8.13 11.60 0.89
C LYS A 281 -7.42 12.72 1.65
N PHE A 282 -6.79 12.44 2.80
CA PHE A 282 -6.07 13.46 3.57
C PHE A 282 -4.88 14.07 2.81
N MET A 283 -4.38 13.42 1.76
CA MET A 283 -3.32 13.96 0.90
C MET A 283 -3.77 15.19 0.07
N GLU A 284 -5.07 15.49 0.05
CA GLU A 284 -5.63 16.71 -0.56
C GLU A 284 -5.63 17.91 0.40
N ILE A 285 -5.39 17.67 1.68
CA ILE A 285 -5.33 18.73 2.68
C ILE A 285 -4.15 19.64 2.34
N GLN A 286 -4.42 20.94 2.32
CA GLN A 286 -3.37 21.94 2.19
C GLN A 286 -2.63 22.03 3.53
N TRP A 287 -1.56 21.26 3.65
CA TRP A 287 -0.67 21.29 4.80
C TRP A 287 0.06 22.64 4.84
N VAL A 288 -0.20 23.41 5.89
CA VAL A 288 0.47 24.69 6.15
C VAL A 288 1.04 24.68 7.56
N LYS A 289 2.04 25.53 7.80
CA LYS A 289 2.55 25.73 9.16
C LYS A 289 1.44 26.29 10.07
N PRO A 290 1.43 25.95 11.37
CA PRO A 290 0.43 26.43 12.32
C PRO A 290 0.20 27.95 12.27
N GLU A 291 1.27 28.74 12.14
CA GLU A 291 1.18 30.20 12.18
C GLU A 291 0.43 30.75 10.95
N LEU A 292 0.63 30.13 9.78
CA LEU A 292 -0.07 30.49 8.55
C LEU A 292 -1.55 30.10 8.61
N ALA A 293 -1.86 28.93 9.15
CA ALA A 293 -3.23 28.52 9.38
C ALA A 293 -3.98 29.46 10.34
N ILE A 294 -3.32 29.88 11.43
CA ILE A 294 -3.89 30.84 12.39
C ILE A 294 -4.11 32.20 11.73
N ALA A 295 -3.15 32.68 10.93
CA ALA A 295 -3.28 33.94 10.19
C ALA A 295 -4.46 33.89 9.21
N GLU A 296 -4.57 32.82 8.42
CA GLU A 296 -5.65 32.62 7.46
C GLU A 296 -7.02 32.53 8.16
N ALA A 297 -7.12 31.77 9.24
CA ALA A 297 -8.36 31.65 10.01
C ALA A 297 -8.82 32.99 10.59
N LYS A 298 -7.88 33.82 11.09
CA LYS A 298 -8.18 35.19 11.55
C LYS A 298 -8.63 36.08 10.40
N GLN A 299 -7.92 36.05 9.27
CA GLN A 299 -8.25 36.85 8.08
C GLN A 299 -9.63 36.50 7.54
N GLN A 300 -9.99 35.21 7.54
CA GLN A 300 -11.29 34.75 7.05
C GLN A 300 -12.39 34.80 8.13
N ASN A 301 -12.09 35.18 9.37
CA ASN A 301 -12.99 35.13 10.52
C ASN A 301 -13.63 33.73 10.72
N ARG A 302 -12.79 32.69 10.79
CA ARG A 302 -13.22 31.29 10.88
C ARG A 302 -12.63 30.58 12.10
N PRO A 303 -13.38 29.65 12.73
CA PRO A 303 -12.83 28.82 13.79
C PRO A 303 -11.81 27.81 13.24
N ILE A 304 -10.87 27.42 14.09
CA ILE A 304 -9.89 26.37 13.82
C ILE A 304 -10.37 25.09 14.52
N LEU A 305 -10.45 23.99 13.77
CA LEU A 305 -10.55 22.64 14.34
C LEU A 305 -9.13 22.06 14.42
N ALA A 306 -8.62 21.84 15.62
CA ALA A 306 -7.33 21.18 15.83
C ALA A 306 -7.54 19.69 16.12
N ILE A 307 -6.85 18.84 15.38
CA ILE A 307 -6.82 17.39 15.60
C ILE A 307 -5.37 17.02 15.91
N VAL A 308 -5.14 16.40 17.06
CA VAL A 308 -3.84 15.84 17.44
C VAL A 308 -3.87 14.35 17.11
N LEU A 309 -2.90 13.90 16.34
CA LEU A 309 -2.74 12.50 15.95
C LEU A 309 -1.44 11.97 16.54
N TRP A 310 -1.46 10.70 16.93
CA TRP A 310 -0.28 9.95 17.34
C TRP A 310 0.09 9.00 16.22
N GLY A 311 1.34 9.07 15.76
CA GLY A 311 1.82 8.30 14.61
C GLY A 311 1.95 9.14 13.35
N ASP A 312 2.66 8.60 12.37
CA ASP A 312 2.86 9.26 11.09
C ASP A 312 1.64 9.10 10.17
N LEU A 313 1.41 10.11 9.32
CA LEU A 313 0.39 10.09 8.26
C LEU A 313 0.92 9.44 6.97
N ASP A 314 2.00 8.67 7.06
CA ASP A 314 2.63 7.99 5.95
C ASP A 314 2.41 6.47 6.03
N ASP A 315 2.92 5.78 5.01
CA ASP A 315 2.67 4.37 4.77
C ASP A 315 3.68 3.50 5.51
N GLN A 316 3.82 3.65 6.84
CA GLN A 316 4.69 2.76 7.61
C GLN A 316 4.04 1.39 7.79
N SER A 317 2.70 1.35 7.85
CA SER A 317 1.86 0.16 7.63
C SER A 317 0.38 0.54 7.55
N CYS A 318 -0.41 -0.16 6.73
CA CYS A 318 -1.85 0.09 6.53
C CYS A 318 -2.71 -0.54 7.57
#